data_AF-A0A355RIC0-F1
#
_entry.id   AF-A0A355RIC0-F1
#
_cell.length_a   1.000
_cell.length_b   1.000
_cell.length_c   1.000
_cell.angle_alpha   90.00
_cell.angle_beta   90.00
_cell.angle_gamma   90.00
#
_symmetry.space_group_name_H-M   'P 1'
#
loop_
_entity.id
_entity.type
_entity.pdbx_description
1 polymer ?
#
loop_
_entity_poly.entity_id
_entity_poly.type
_entity_poly.pdbx_seq_one_letter_code
_entity_poly.pdbx_strand_id
1 'polypeptide(L)'
;MEDAGQTRKISLSSRAQISAFICAIGLVFWISFSGLMLFSKGVGAPSIRADLRNNAINASEIEVFAEELNAIKQQSLSVKSQLSAALAEMREMQNRELTASEQQEQLQHKLALALNDLQVLKQQRMGERNASAAGSVAPSALSALPRPENASAIDKVSQALSQTAAAKLDTEQKLVASLSAHDALELEIRLIEQKYEQLFRQIEEALTISVKPLEKVLRASGLDADSLLNTVRQGYSGRGGPAFGLETNPADLSTEKARALGILNSVAKLDHYRIAINKLPFAPPVTAAHRFTSGFGPRWGRMHRGIDLAAPKGTPILAT
;
A
#
# COMPACT_ATOMS: atom_id res chain seq x y z
N MET A 1 6.52 88.68 2.31
CA MET A 1 6.31 88.37 3.73
C MET A 1 5.43 87.14 3.78
N GLU A 2 5.94 86.06 4.36
CA GLU A 2 5.31 84.74 4.51
C GLU A 2 3.96 84.84 5.22
N ASP A 3 2.94 84.17 4.68
CA ASP A 3 1.69 83.92 5.39
C ASP A 3 1.87 82.65 6.22
N ALA A 4 2.17 82.85 7.50
CA ALA A 4 2.53 81.79 8.45
C ALA A 4 1.32 80.88 8.74
N GLY A 5 1.53 79.57 8.61
CA GLY A 5 0.51 78.55 8.89
C GLY A 5 -0.10 78.68 10.28
N GLN A 6 -1.42 78.87 10.34
CA GLN A 6 -2.19 78.87 11.58
C GLN A 6 -2.24 77.46 12.17
N THR A 7 -1.40 77.19 13.16
CA THR A 7 -1.48 75.97 13.97
C THR A 7 -2.59 76.13 15.01
N ARG A 8 -3.77 75.54 14.75
CA ARG A 8 -4.89 75.54 15.70
C ARG A 8 -4.57 74.58 16.85
N LYS A 9 -4.07 75.11 17.97
CA LYS A 9 -3.83 74.34 19.20
C LYS A 9 -5.15 74.04 19.88
N ILE A 10 -5.58 72.78 19.86
CA ILE A 10 -6.77 72.31 20.58
C ILE A 10 -6.31 71.78 21.94
N SER A 11 -6.61 72.50 23.02
CA SER A 11 -6.37 72.02 24.39
C SER A 11 -7.56 71.20 24.87
N LEU A 12 -7.40 69.88 24.94
CA LEU A 12 -8.41 69.00 25.54
C LEU A 12 -8.35 69.08 27.08
N SER A 13 -9.51 69.20 27.73
CA SER A 13 -9.58 69.18 29.19
C SER A 13 -9.12 67.83 29.76
N SER A 14 -8.56 67.83 30.97
CA SER A 14 -8.04 66.60 31.60
C SER A 14 -9.12 65.51 31.72
N ARG A 15 -10.40 65.89 31.85
CA ARG A 15 -11.54 64.96 31.88
C ARG A 15 -11.82 64.34 30.51
N ALA A 16 -11.68 65.12 29.43
CA ALA A 16 -11.83 64.63 28.07
C ALA A 16 -10.70 63.67 27.66
N GLN A 17 -9.49 63.90 28.15
CA GLN A 17 -8.35 63.00 27.94
C GLN A 17 -8.56 61.65 28.64
N ILE A 18 -9.04 61.67 29.89
CA ILE A 18 -9.35 60.43 30.63
C ILE A 18 -10.47 59.65 29.95
N SER A 19 -11.55 60.31 29.51
CA SER A 19 -12.63 59.63 28.80
C SER A 19 -12.17 59.03 27.46
N ALA A 20 -11.34 59.74 26.71
CA ALA A 20 -10.78 59.24 25.46
C ALA A 20 -9.89 58.01 25.69
N PHE A 21 -9.10 58.01 26.78
CA PHE A 21 -8.24 56.89 27.15
C PHE A 21 -9.05 55.64 27.53
N ILE A 22 -10.12 55.81 28.33
CA ILE A 22 -11.02 54.70 28.69
C ILE A 22 -11.71 54.12 27.45
N CYS A 23 -12.19 54.98 26.54
CA CYS A 23 -12.78 54.54 25.29
C CYS A 23 -11.79 53.77 24.41
N ALA A 24 -10.54 54.23 24.31
CA ALA A 24 -9.49 53.55 23.55
C ALA A 24 -9.19 52.16 24.12
N ILE A 25 -9.08 52.02 25.46
CA ILE A 25 -8.88 50.72 26.11
C ILE A 25 -10.06 49.79 25.85
N GLY A 26 -11.30 50.28 25.98
CA GLY A 26 -12.49 49.49 25.71
C GLY A 26 -12.54 48.97 24.26
N LEU A 27 -12.10 49.78 23.30
CA LEU A 27 -12.05 49.42 21.88
C LEU A 27 -11.01 48.33 21.61
N VAL A 28 -9.80 48.45 22.20
CA VAL A 28 -8.76 47.42 22.10
C VAL A 28 -9.22 46.12 22.74
N PHE A 29 -9.84 46.20 23.92
CA PHE A 29 -10.41 45.04 24.60
C PHE A 29 -11.50 44.38 23.75
N TRP A 30 -12.38 45.17 23.14
CA TRP A 30 -13.44 44.67 22.26
C TRP A 30 -12.89 43.98 21.01
N ILE A 31 -11.89 44.56 20.35
CA ILE A 31 -11.23 43.96 19.18
C ILE A 31 -10.56 42.64 19.57
N SER A 32 -9.86 42.61 20.72
CA SER A 32 -9.20 41.39 21.21
C SER A 32 -10.21 40.31 21.60
N PHE A 33 -11.32 40.68 22.24
CA PHE A 33 -12.40 39.76 22.61
C PHE A 33 -13.16 39.22 21.37
N SER A 34 -13.48 40.07 20.40
CA SER A 34 -14.06 39.66 19.12
C SER A 34 -13.11 38.75 18.33
N GLY A 35 -11.82 39.05 18.30
CA GLY A 35 -10.81 38.19 17.68
C GLY A 35 -10.75 36.80 18.32
N LEU A 36 -10.75 36.73 19.66
CA LEU A 36 -10.76 35.47 20.39
C LEU A 36 -12.06 34.67 20.15
N MET A 37 -13.22 35.36 20.08
CA MET A 37 -14.51 34.73 19.75
C MET A 37 -14.56 34.21 18.30
N LEU A 38 -13.95 34.92 17.35
CA LEU A 38 -13.85 34.47 15.96
C LEU A 38 -12.91 33.26 15.82
N PHE A 39 -11.80 33.25 16.56
CA PHE A 39 -10.88 32.11 16.58
C PHE A 39 -11.48 30.87 17.28
N SER A 40 -12.25 31.10 18.36
CA SER A 40 -13.07 30.08 19.03
C SER A 40 -14.13 29.49 18.09
N LYS A 41 -14.78 30.34 17.28
CA LYS A 41 -15.74 29.91 16.26
C LYS A 41 -15.10 29.32 15.00
N GLY A 42 -13.82 29.59 14.74
CA GLY A 42 -13.05 29.03 13.62
C GLY A 42 -12.54 27.61 13.86
N VAL A 43 -12.53 27.12 15.12
CA VAL A 43 -11.99 25.80 15.49
C VAL A 43 -13.01 24.92 16.25
N GLY A 44 -14.25 25.36 16.44
CA GLY A 44 -15.20 24.59 17.25
C GLY A 44 -16.67 24.84 16.95
N ALA A 45 -17.18 24.24 15.88
CA ALA A 45 -18.51 23.63 15.81
C ALA A 45 -18.78 23.18 14.35
N PRO A 46 -18.79 21.87 14.03
CA PRO A 46 -19.42 21.43 12.79
C PRO A 46 -20.92 21.65 12.95
N SER A 47 -21.48 22.60 12.21
CA SER A 47 -22.92 22.67 12.02
C SER A 47 -23.34 21.44 11.21
N ILE A 48 -23.99 20.48 11.87
CA ILE A 48 -24.48 19.16 11.40
C ILE A 48 -25.50 19.25 10.22
N ARG A 49 -25.64 20.41 9.55
CA ARG A 49 -26.63 20.62 8.48
C ARG A 49 -26.07 20.64 7.06
N ALA A 50 -24.92 20.01 6.80
CA ALA A 50 -24.42 19.83 5.43
C ALA A 50 -23.77 18.46 5.15
N ASP A 51 -24.18 17.41 5.87
CA ASP A 51 -23.52 16.10 5.80
C ASP A 51 -23.78 15.27 4.53
N LEU A 52 -24.68 15.68 3.63
CA LEU A 52 -24.85 14.96 2.34
C LEU A 52 -23.73 15.28 1.34
N ARG A 53 -23.16 16.49 1.36
CA ARG A 53 -22.10 16.90 0.43
C ARG A 53 -20.73 16.38 0.84
N ASN A 54 -20.44 16.37 2.15
CA ASN A 54 -19.21 15.76 2.68
C ASN A 54 -19.25 14.23 2.57
N ASN A 55 -20.41 13.58 2.75
CA ASN A 55 -20.52 12.14 2.54
C ASN A 55 -20.35 11.74 1.06
N ALA A 56 -20.80 12.56 0.11
CA ALA A 56 -20.57 12.31 -1.32
C ALA A 56 -19.08 12.46 -1.70
N ILE A 57 -18.39 13.45 -1.11
CA ILE A 57 -16.95 13.66 -1.29
C ILE A 57 -16.16 12.47 -0.68
N ASN A 58 -16.50 12.05 0.54
CA ASN A 58 -15.88 10.90 1.19
C ASN A 58 -16.19 9.57 0.45
N ALA A 59 -17.39 9.42 -0.13
CA ALA A 59 -17.74 8.24 -0.93
C ALA A 59 -16.95 8.17 -2.24
N SER A 60 -16.76 9.31 -2.92
CA SER A 60 -15.90 9.37 -4.11
C SER A 60 -14.44 9.08 -3.78
N GLU A 61 -13.94 9.53 -2.63
CA GLU A 61 -12.59 9.20 -2.17
C GLU A 61 -12.44 7.70 -1.90
N ILE A 62 -13.42 7.06 -1.25
CA ILE A 62 -13.41 5.60 -1.01
C ILE A 62 -13.43 4.80 -2.32
N GLU A 63 -14.20 5.24 -3.32
CA GLU A 63 -14.26 4.59 -4.63
C GLU A 63 -12.91 4.67 -5.36
N VAL A 64 -12.28 5.85 -5.34
CA VAL A 64 -10.91 6.05 -5.88
C VAL A 64 -9.90 5.16 -5.17
N PHE A 65 -9.93 5.09 -3.84
CA PHE A 65 -9.03 4.19 -3.08
C PHE A 65 -9.27 2.71 -3.38
N ALA A 66 -10.52 2.29 -3.55
CA ALA A 66 -10.86 0.92 -3.89
C ALA A 66 -10.36 0.56 -5.30
N GLU A 67 -10.45 1.49 -6.24
CA GLU A 67 -9.92 1.34 -7.59
C GLU A 67 -8.39 1.24 -7.60
N GLU A 68 -7.70 2.13 -6.87
CA GLU A 68 -6.24 2.09 -6.71
C GLU A 68 -5.76 0.77 -6.08
N LEU A 69 -6.44 0.29 -5.04
CA LEU A 69 -6.10 -0.97 -4.38
C LEU A 69 -6.30 -2.17 -5.32
N ASN A 70 -7.39 -2.17 -6.11
CA ASN A 70 -7.64 -3.21 -7.09
C ASN A 70 -6.58 -3.21 -8.21
N ALA A 71 -6.17 -2.03 -8.68
CA ALA A 71 -5.12 -1.88 -9.69
C ALA A 71 -3.78 -2.44 -9.16
N ILE A 72 -3.38 -2.07 -7.93
CA ILE A 72 -2.14 -2.58 -7.32
C ILE A 72 -2.22 -4.10 -7.10
N LYS A 73 -3.38 -4.62 -6.70
CA LYS A 73 -3.59 -6.08 -6.55
C LYS A 73 -3.43 -6.82 -7.87
N GLN A 74 -4.03 -6.32 -8.95
CA GLN A 74 -3.88 -6.90 -10.28
C GLN A 74 -2.43 -6.84 -10.75
N GLN A 75 -1.76 -5.70 -10.55
CA GLN A 75 -0.33 -5.54 -10.87
C GLN A 75 0.51 -6.55 -10.08
N SER A 76 0.32 -6.68 -8.77
CA SER A 76 1.05 -7.64 -7.93
C SER A 76 0.89 -9.09 -8.40
N LEU A 77 -0.33 -9.50 -8.77
CA LEU A 77 -0.58 -10.84 -9.30
C LEU A 77 0.16 -11.07 -10.62
N SER A 78 0.20 -10.05 -11.50
CA SER A 78 0.91 -10.13 -12.77
C SER A 78 2.44 -10.18 -12.60
N VAL A 79 3.01 -9.41 -11.67
CA VAL A 79 4.45 -9.41 -11.37
C VAL A 79 4.86 -10.74 -10.74
N LYS A 80 4.05 -11.28 -9.82
CA LYS A 80 4.28 -12.61 -9.23
C LYS A 80 4.24 -13.73 -10.27
N SER A 81 3.31 -13.66 -11.23
CA SER A 81 3.25 -14.65 -12.31
C SER A 81 4.46 -14.54 -13.24
N GLN A 82 4.86 -13.32 -13.63
CA GLN A 82 6.07 -13.08 -14.43
C GLN A 82 7.34 -13.57 -13.73
N LEU A 83 7.50 -13.27 -12.44
CA LEU A 83 8.64 -13.76 -11.65
C LEU A 83 8.64 -15.29 -11.57
N SER A 84 7.47 -15.91 -11.35
CA SER A 84 7.39 -17.38 -11.31
C SER A 84 7.76 -18.03 -12.63
N ALA A 85 7.38 -17.40 -13.76
CA ALA A 85 7.75 -17.85 -15.10
C ALA A 85 9.25 -17.68 -15.36
N ALA A 86 9.82 -16.53 -15.01
CA ALA A 86 11.26 -16.26 -15.14
C ALA A 86 12.11 -17.22 -14.29
N LEU A 87 11.67 -17.54 -13.06
CA LEU A 87 12.35 -18.54 -12.22
C LEU A 87 12.23 -19.96 -12.78
N ALA A 88 11.12 -20.31 -13.43
CA ALA A 88 10.99 -21.59 -14.11
C ALA A 88 11.92 -21.68 -15.32
N GLU A 89 12.02 -20.62 -16.11
CA GLU A 89 12.95 -20.53 -17.24
C GLU A 89 14.41 -20.62 -16.78
N MET A 90 14.79 -19.92 -15.70
CA MET A 90 16.13 -19.99 -15.12
C MET A 90 16.49 -21.42 -14.67
N ARG A 91 15.55 -22.16 -14.06
CA ARG A 91 15.74 -23.56 -13.69
C ARG A 91 15.91 -24.46 -14.89
N GLU A 92 15.14 -24.23 -15.95
CA GLU A 92 15.27 -24.96 -17.21
C GLU A 92 16.64 -24.71 -17.86
N MET A 93 17.13 -23.47 -17.83
CA MET A 93 18.47 -23.12 -18.29
C MET A 93 19.58 -23.79 -17.46
N GLN A 94 19.48 -23.78 -16.13
CA GLN A 94 20.43 -24.47 -15.25
C GLN A 94 20.50 -25.97 -15.54
N ASN A 95 19.33 -26.60 -15.76
CA ASN A 95 19.28 -28.01 -16.14
C ASN A 95 19.93 -28.25 -17.51
N ARG A 96 19.69 -27.38 -18.50
CA ARG A 96 20.36 -27.46 -19.81
C ARG A 96 21.87 -27.34 -19.69
N GLU A 97 22.36 -26.39 -18.90
CA GLU A 97 23.80 -26.21 -18.66
C GLU A 97 24.44 -27.45 -18.03
N LEU A 98 23.78 -28.05 -17.03
CA LEU A 98 24.23 -29.28 -16.40
C LEU A 98 24.38 -30.41 -17.44
N THR A 99 23.34 -30.62 -18.27
CA THR A 99 23.38 -31.65 -19.32
C THR A 99 24.42 -31.38 -20.41
N ALA A 100 24.67 -30.11 -20.74
CA ALA A 100 25.69 -29.72 -21.71
C ALA A 100 27.11 -29.97 -21.16
N SER A 101 27.33 -29.70 -19.87
CA SER A 101 28.59 -30.01 -19.18
C SER A 101 28.87 -31.51 -19.19
N GLU A 102 27.88 -32.35 -18.86
CA GLU A 102 27.99 -33.82 -18.92
C GLU A 102 28.34 -34.32 -20.32
N GLN A 103 27.71 -33.76 -21.36
CA GLN A 103 28.02 -34.10 -22.75
C GLN A 103 29.44 -33.68 -23.16
N GLN A 104 29.91 -32.53 -22.68
CA GLN A 104 31.27 -32.06 -22.94
C GLN A 104 32.30 -33.00 -22.30
N GLU A 105 32.11 -33.41 -21.05
CA GLU A 105 32.99 -34.39 -20.40
C GLU A 105 33.01 -35.72 -21.15
N GLN A 106 31.84 -36.21 -21.59
CA GLN A 106 31.76 -37.44 -22.38
C GLN A 106 32.48 -37.32 -23.73
N LEU A 107 32.37 -36.17 -24.41
CA LEU A 107 33.09 -35.92 -25.66
C LEU A 107 34.60 -35.85 -25.45
N GLN A 108 35.06 -35.18 -24.40
CA GLN A 108 36.48 -35.12 -24.02
C GLN A 108 37.03 -36.52 -23.72
N HIS A 109 36.29 -37.32 -22.96
CA HIS A 109 36.68 -38.70 -22.66
C HIS A 109 36.77 -39.57 -23.93
N LYS A 110 35.78 -39.49 -24.83
CA LYS A 110 35.81 -40.20 -26.12
C LYS A 110 36.97 -39.77 -27.01
N LEU A 111 37.28 -38.47 -27.02
CA LEU A 111 38.40 -37.93 -27.80
C LEU A 111 39.75 -38.40 -27.22
N ALA A 112 39.91 -38.40 -25.90
CA ALA A 112 41.10 -38.94 -25.24
C ALA A 112 41.32 -40.43 -25.55
N LEU A 113 40.24 -41.24 -25.53
CA LEU A 113 40.30 -42.65 -25.94
C LEU A 113 40.73 -42.80 -27.42
N ALA A 114 40.11 -42.03 -28.33
CA ALA A 114 40.44 -42.08 -29.75
C ALA A 114 41.89 -41.67 -30.05
N LEU A 115 42.41 -40.66 -29.34
CA LEU A 115 43.81 -40.24 -29.45
C LEU A 115 44.76 -41.32 -28.92
N ASN A 116 44.41 -41.98 -27.81
CA ASN A 116 45.20 -43.07 -27.25
C ASN A 116 45.23 -44.28 -28.20
N ASP A 117 44.09 -44.67 -28.78
CA ASP A 117 44.01 -45.75 -29.77
C ASP A 117 44.87 -45.46 -31.00
N LEU A 118 44.87 -44.22 -31.50
CA LEU A 118 45.75 -43.80 -32.59
C LEU A 118 47.24 -43.89 -32.22
N GLN A 119 47.61 -43.53 -30.99
CA GLN A 119 48.98 -43.68 -30.50
C GLN A 119 49.38 -45.16 -30.41
N VAL A 120 48.53 -46.01 -29.87
CA VAL A 120 48.75 -47.46 -29.77
C VAL A 120 48.91 -48.08 -31.16
N LEU A 121 48.04 -47.75 -32.12
CA LEU A 121 48.14 -48.23 -33.51
C LEU A 121 49.43 -47.75 -34.19
N LYS A 122 49.86 -46.53 -33.90
CA LYS A 122 51.16 -46.01 -34.38
C LYS A 122 52.33 -46.78 -33.75
N GLN A 123 52.26 -47.07 -32.46
CA GLN A 123 53.28 -47.84 -31.73
C GLN A 123 53.37 -49.28 -32.23
N GLN A 124 52.23 -49.94 -32.47
CA GLN A 124 52.15 -51.28 -33.05
C GLN A 124 52.78 -51.33 -34.44
N ARG A 125 52.44 -50.38 -35.32
CA ARG A 125 53.08 -50.29 -36.63
C ARG A 125 54.59 -50.05 -36.55
N MET A 126 55.06 -49.24 -35.60
CA MET A 126 56.49 -49.01 -35.37
C MET A 126 57.19 -50.28 -34.84
N GLY A 127 56.51 -51.04 -33.99
CA GLY A 127 56.98 -52.34 -33.47
C GLY A 127 57.02 -53.43 -34.55
N GLU A 128 56.00 -53.53 -35.39
CA GLU A 128 55.95 -54.42 -36.56
C GLU A 128 57.04 -54.06 -37.57
N ARG A 129 57.29 -52.77 -37.80
CA ARG A 129 58.37 -52.32 -38.69
C ARG A 129 59.77 -52.65 -38.17
N ASN A 130 59.95 -52.63 -36.85
CA ASN A 130 61.20 -53.05 -36.20
C ASN A 130 61.35 -54.57 -36.15
N ALA A 131 60.25 -55.32 -36.04
CA ALA A 131 60.25 -56.79 -36.11
C ALA A 131 60.43 -57.32 -37.55
N SER A 132 59.96 -56.59 -38.56
CA SER A 132 60.14 -56.90 -39.99
C SER A 132 61.48 -56.42 -40.56
N ALA A 133 62.36 -55.82 -39.75
CA ALA A 133 63.72 -55.47 -40.16
C ALA A 133 64.71 -56.67 -40.18
N ALA A 134 64.22 -57.90 -39.99
CA ALA A 134 65.01 -59.13 -40.04
C ALA A 134 64.72 -60.05 -41.25
N GLY A 135 63.97 -59.61 -42.27
CA GLY A 135 63.63 -60.45 -43.44
C GLY A 135 63.45 -59.67 -44.74
N SER A 136 64.06 -60.15 -45.81
CA SER A 136 64.34 -59.52 -47.11
C SER A 136 63.14 -59.17 -48.02
N VAL A 137 63.26 -58.01 -48.68
CA VAL A 137 62.89 -57.58 -50.06
C VAL A 137 61.70 -58.24 -50.78
N ALA A 138 60.68 -57.44 -51.12
CA ALA A 138 60.13 -57.28 -52.49
C ALA A 138 59.17 -56.05 -52.58
N PRO A 139 59.16 -55.30 -53.71
CA PRO A 139 58.30 -54.14 -53.90
C PRO A 139 57.07 -54.50 -54.74
N SER A 140 55.86 -54.41 -54.18
CA SER A 140 54.60 -54.20 -54.92
C SER A 140 53.41 -54.26 -53.99
N ALA A 141 52.90 -53.08 -53.62
CA ALA A 141 51.48 -52.81 -53.44
C ALA A 141 51.36 -51.30 -53.23
N LEU A 142 51.30 -50.58 -54.34
CA LEU A 142 50.77 -49.22 -54.39
C LEU A 142 49.27 -49.32 -54.12
N SER A 143 48.89 -49.56 -52.86
CA SER A 143 47.50 -49.73 -52.46
C SER A 143 47.15 -48.67 -51.43
N ALA A 144 46.52 -47.62 -51.95
CA ALA A 144 45.65 -46.68 -51.26
C ALA A 144 46.25 -45.96 -50.04
N LEU A 145 46.65 -44.70 -50.28
CA LEU A 145 46.44 -43.64 -49.29
C LEU A 145 45.05 -43.83 -48.64
N PRO A 146 44.92 -43.84 -47.30
CA PRO A 146 43.60 -43.78 -46.68
C PRO A 146 42.94 -42.48 -47.15
N ARG A 147 41.90 -42.66 -47.98
CA ARG A 147 40.94 -41.66 -48.45
C ARG A 147 40.30 -40.95 -47.21
N PRO A 148 39.78 -39.71 -47.32
CA PRO A 148 39.72 -38.69 -46.26
C PRO A 148 38.62 -38.89 -45.20
N GLU A 149 38.31 -40.13 -44.81
CA GLU A 149 37.24 -40.40 -43.82
C GLU A 149 37.52 -39.74 -42.46
N ASN A 150 38.80 -39.66 -42.06
CA ASN A 150 39.23 -38.98 -40.83
C ASN A 150 39.20 -37.44 -40.93
N ALA A 151 39.33 -36.86 -42.13
CA ALA A 151 39.15 -35.41 -42.31
C ALA A 151 37.69 -35.03 -42.05
N SER A 152 36.73 -35.87 -42.47
CA SER A 152 35.31 -35.67 -42.16
C SER A 152 35.00 -35.79 -40.66
N ALA A 153 35.75 -36.62 -39.92
CA ALA A 153 35.59 -36.74 -38.47
C ALA A 153 36.10 -35.49 -37.73
N ILE A 154 37.23 -34.93 -38.17
CA ILE A 154 37.77 -33.66 -37.64
C ILE A 154 36.84 -32.49 -38.00
N ASP A 155 36.33 -32.42 -39.22
CA ASP A 155 35.35 -31.41 -39.63
C ASP A 155 34.06 -31.50 -38.81
N LYS A 156 33.56 -32.72 -38.54
CA LYS A 156 32.40 -32.94 -37.65
C LYS A 156 32.67 -32.51 -36.21
N VAL A 157 33.84 -32.79 -35.66
CA VAL A 157 34.23 -32.35 -34.31
C VAL A 157 34.40 -30.82 -34.26
N SER A 158 35.00 -30.22 -35.28
CA SER A 158 35.14 -28.76 -35.41
C SER A 158 33.79 -28.07 -35.54
N GLN A 159 32.88 -28.64 -36.33
CA GLN A 159 31.50 -28.17 -36.48
C GLN A 159 30.73 -28.31 -35.16
N ALA A 160 30.86 -29.45 -34.48
CA ALA A 160 30.26 -29.66 -33.17
C ALA A 160 30.78 -28.66 -32.12
N LEU A 161 32.10 -28.43 -32.05
CA LEU A 161 32.70 -27.44 -31.16
C LEU A 161 32.20 -26.02 -31.47
N SER A 162 32.14 -25.64 -32.75
CA SER A 162 31.64 -24.33 -33.15
C SER A 162 30.17 -24.14 -32.81
N GLN A 163 29.35 -25.19 -32.97
CA GLN A 163 27.93 -25.17 -32.58
C GLN A 163 27.78 -25.09 -31.05
N THR A 164 28.60 -25.82 -30.29
CA THR A 164 28.61 -25.74 -28.82
C THR A 164 29.07 -24.37 -28.33
N ALA A 165 30.09 -23.76 -28.95
CA ALA A 165 30.54 -22.42 -28.60
C ALA A 165 29.46 -21.36 -28.87
N ALA A 166 28.77 -21.46 -30.01
CA ALA A 166 27.64 -20.58 -30.34
C ALA A 166 26.46 -20.77 -29.38
N ALA A 167 26.12 -22.02 -29.04
CA ALA A 167 25.07 -22.33 -28.06
C ALA A 167 25.43 -21.78 -26.66
N LYS A 168 26.69 -21.90 -26.25
CA LYS A 168 27.17 -21.37 -24.97
C LYS A 168 27.05 -19.84 -24.90
N LEU A 169 27.47 -19.14 -25.95
CA LEU A 169 27.33 -17.68 -26.04
C LEU A 169 25.86 -17.25 -25.95
N ASP A 170 24.97 -17.94 -26.66
CA ASP A 170 23.52 -17.68 -26.61
C ASP A 170 22.94 -17.92 -25.21
N THR A 171 23.36 -18.99 -24.52
CA THR A 171 22.93 -19.24 -23.14
C THR A 171 23.44 -18.21 -22.14
N GLU A 172 24.71 -17.80 -22.25
CA GLU A 172 25.28 -16.77 -21.38
C GLU A 172 24.57 -15.43 -21.58
N GLN A 173 24.28 -15.07 -22.82
CA GLN A 173 23.55 -13.84 -23.14
C GLN A 173 22.11 -13.87 -22.60
N LYS A 174 21.40 -15.00 -22.73
CA LYS A 174 20.05 -15.19 -22.17
C LYS A 174 20.03 -15.21 -20.65
N LEU A 175 21.07 -15.76 -20.00
CA LEU A 175 21.20 -15.76 -18.55
C LEU A 175 21.37 -14.33 -18.02
N VAL A 176 22.23 -13.53 -18.64
CA VAL A 176 22.41 -12.11 -18.27
C VAL A 176 21.10 -11.34 -18.43
N ALA A 177 20.37 -11.55 -19.53
CA ALA A 177 19.06 -10.95 -19.74
C ALA A 177 18.05 -11.38 -18.66
N SER A 178 18.01 -12.67 -18.31
CA SER A 178 17.11 -13.22 -17.30
C SER A 178 17.42 -12.71 -15.88
N LEU A 179 18.69 -12.56 -15.53
CA LEU A 179 19.11 -11.97 -14.26
C LEU A 179 18.71 -10.50 -14.17
N SER A 180 18.93 -9.73 -15.24
CA SER A 180 18.50 -8.32 -15.26
C SER A 180 16.97 -8.17 -15.15
N ALA A 181 16.21 -9.09 -15.75
CA ALA A 181 14.75 -9.14 -15.62
C ALA A 181 14.32 -9.54 -14.20
N HIS A 182 15.03 -10.48 -13.56
CA HIS A 182 14.80 -10.85 -12.16
C HIS A 182 14.98 -9.66 -11.21
N ASP A 183 16.11 -8.95 -11.32
CA ASP A 183 16.40 -7.77 -10.49
C ASP A 183 15.34 -6.67 -10.68
N ALA A 184 14.88 -6.46 -11.92
CA ALA A 184 13.82 -5.51 -12.22
C ALA A 184 12.49 -5.89 -11.56
N LEU A 185 12.11 -7.17 -11.62
CA LEU A 185 10.89 -7.69 -10.98
C LEU A 185 10.98 -7.64 -9.45
N GLU A 186 12.16 -7.89 -8.88
CA GLU A 186 12.37 -7.77 -7.42
C GLU A 186 12.17 -6.32 -6.97
N LEU A 187 12.72 -5.35 -7.70
CA LEU A 187 12.48 -3.93 -7.44
C LEU A 187 11.00 -3.58 -7.54
N GLU A 188 10.29 -4.11 -8.54
CA GLU A 188 8.85 -3.86 -8.68
C GLU A 188 8.04 -4.43 -7.51
N ILE A 189 8.38 -5.62 -7.01
CA ILE A 189 7.76 -6.20 -5.82
C ILE A 189 7.99 -5.28 -4.61
N ARG A 190 9.22 -4.81 -4.38
CA ARG A 190 9.52 -3.90 -3.27
C ARG A 190 8.74 -2.58 -3.39
N LEU A 191 8.60 -2.05 -4.60
CA LEU A 191 7.80 -0.84 -4.84
C LEU A 191 6.32 -1.08 -4.55
N ILE A 192 5.77 -2.23 -4.94
CA ILE A 192 4.39 -2.62 -4.63
C ILE A 192 4.18 -2.75 -3.11
N GLU A 193 5.12 -3.38 -2.41
CA GLU A 193 5.08 -3.49 -0.94
C GLU A 193 5.10 -2.11 -0.25
N GLN A 194 5.96 -1.20 -0.72
CA GLN A 194 5.99 0.17 -0.24
C GLN A 194 4.67 0.92 -0.48
N LYS A 195 4.06 0.74 -1.67
CA LYS A 195 2.74 1.33 -1.98
C LYS A 195 1.65 0.78 -1.06
N TYR A 196 1.63 -0.53 -0.79
CA TYR A 196 0.68 -1.12 0.16
C TYR A 196 0.86 -0.53 1.57
N GLU A 197 2.09 -0.40 2.06
CA GLU A 197 2.38 0.19 3.36
C GLU A 197 1.88 1.65 3.46
N GLN A 198 2.11 2.43 2.40
CA GLN A 198 1.61 3.81 2.33
C GLN A 198 0.09 3.88 2.33
N LEU A 199 -0.58 3.06 1.50
CA LEU A 199 -2.04 2.98 1.45
C LEU A 199 -2.64 2.58 2.79
N PHE A 200 -2.07 1.57 3.45
CA PHE A 200 -2.54 1.14 4.75
C PHE A 200 -2.43 2.26 5.80
N ARG A 201 -1.31 2.98 5.83
CA ARG A 201 -1.15 4.14 6.72
C ARG A 201 -2.16 5.24 6.43
N GLN A 202 -2.39 5.57 5.16
CA GLN A 202 -3.37 6.57 4.77
C GLN A 202 -4.79 6.18 5.21
N ILE A 203 -5.16 4.90 5.03
CA ILE A 203 -6.46 4.39 5.47
C ILE A 203 -6.56 4.46 7.01
N GLU A 204 -5.54 4.02 7.74
CA GLU A 204 -5.52 4.08 9.21
C GLU A 204 -5.59 5.52 9.75
N GLU A 205 -4.88 6.44 9.12
CA GLU A 205 -4.89 7.86 9.47
C GLU A 205 -6.25 8.50 9.18
N ALA A 206 -6.79 8.32 7.97
CA ALA A 206 -8.11 8.84 7.58
C ALA A 206 -9.22 8.30 8.51
N LEU A 207 -9.13 7.03 8.86
CA LEU A 207 -10.03 6.38 9.78
C LEU A 207 -9.89 6.91 11.21
N THR A 208 -8.67 7.14 11.68
CA THR A 208 -8.39 7.75 12.99
C THR A 208 -8.92 9.18 13.07
N ILE A 209 -8.71 9.97 12.02
CA ILE A 209 -9.22 11.35 11.88
C ILE A 209 -10.75 11.34 11.91
N SER A 210 -11.40 10.34 11.33
CA SER A 210 -12.86 10.23 11.27
C SER A 210 -13.49 9.71 12.58
N VAL A 211 -12.88 8.71 13.23
CA VAL A 211 -13.46 8.02 14.40
C VAL A 211 -13.29 8.81 15.71
N LYS A 212 -12.08 9.33 15.98
CA LYS A 212 -11.77 9.95 17.27
C LYS A 212 -12.69 11.14 17.62
N PRO A 213 -13.03 12.05 16.68
CA PRO A 213 -13.96 13.13 16.97
C PRO A 213 -15.36 12.65 17.35
N LEU A 214 -15.86 11.60 16.69
CA LEU A 214 -17.18 11.02 16.97
C LEU A 214 -17.24 10.45 18.39
N GLU A 215 -16.20 9.74 18.80
CA GLU A 215 -16.09 9.21 20.16
C GLU A 215 -16.04 10.33 21.20
N LYS A 216 -15.32 11.42 20.91
CA LYS A 216 -15.25 12.58 21.79
C LYS A 216 -16.62 13.25 21.98
N VAL A 217 -17.41 13.39 20.91
CA VAL A 217 -18.76 14.00 20.98
C VAL A 217 -19.72 13.13 21.79
N LEU A 218 -19.68 11.81 21.61
CA LEU A 218 -20.50 10.87 22.39
C LEU A 218 -20.17 10.93 23.88
N ARG A 219 -18.87 10.88 24.22
CA ARG A 219 -18.40 11.01 25.60
C ARG A 219 -18.77 12.36 26.21
N ALA A 220 -18.63 13.45 25.46
CA ALA A 220 -19.01 14.79 25.92
C ALA A 220 -20.53 14.91 26.19
N SER A 221 -21.34 14.08 25.54
CA SER A 221 -22.78 13.99 25.76
C SER A 221 -23.16 13.06 26.93
N GLY A 222 -22.17 12.52 27.66
CA GLY A 222 -22.39 11.58 28.77
C GLY A 222 -22.76 10.17 28.31
N LEU A 223 -22.62 9.87 27.01
CA LEU A 223 -22.89 8.57 26.44
C LEU A 223 -21.59 7.76 26.35
N ASP A 224 -21.63 6.52 26.85
CA ASP A 224 -20.52 5.59 26.65
C ASP A 224 -20.56 5.04 25.22
N ALA A 225 -19.50 5.34 24.47
CA ALA A 225 -19.39 4.97 23.07
C ALA A 225 -19.41 3.44 22.90
N ASP A 226 -18.75 2.70 23.79
CA ASP A 226 -18.65 1.24 23.67
C ASP A 226 -19.99 0.56 23.99
N SER A 227 -20.71 1.02 25.02
CA SER A 227 -22.06 0.55 25.34
C SER A 227 -23.04 0.80 24.19
N LEU A 228 -23.01 2.01 23.60
CA LEU A 228 -23.86 2.33 22.44
C LEU A 228 -23.56 1.44 21.24
N LEU A 229 -22.28 1.24 20.92
CA LEU A 229 -21.86 0.35 19.83
C LEU A 229 -22.33 -1.09 20.07
N ASN A 230 -22.26 -1.57 21.31
CA ASN A 230 -22.76 -2.89 21.68
C ASN A 230 -24.29 -3.01 21.52
N THR A 231 -25.04 -1.99 21.93
CA THR A 231 -26.51 -1.95 21.74
C THR A 231 -26.87 -1.93 20.27
N VAL A 232 -26.19 -1.11 19.46
CA VAL A 232 -26.40 -1.08 18.00
C VAL A 232 -26.03 -2.43 17.40
N ARG A 233 -24.89 -3.04 17.77
CA ARG A 233 -24.48 -4.36 17.27
C ARG A 233 -25.49 -5.46 17.62
N GLN A 234 -26.10 -5.42 18.80
CA GLN A 234 -27.14 -6.39 19.20
C GLN A 234 -28.47 -6.17 18.47
N GLY A 235 -28.84 -4.93 18.21
CA GLY A 235 -30.06 -4.58 17.47
C GLY A 235 -29.89 -4.64 15.95
N TYR A 236 -28.66 -4.57 15.45
CA TYR A 236 -28.30 -4.62 14.05
C TYR A 236 -27.95 -6.06 13.66
N SER A 237 -28.98 -6.87 13.45
CA SER A 237 -28.88 -8.20 12.82
C SER A 237 -28.72 -8.11 11.28
N GLY A 238 -28.36 -6.93 10.77
CA GLY A 238 -28.26 -6.58 9.36
C GLY A 238 -27.13 -7.35 8.67
N ARG A 239 -27.50 -8.45 8.03
CA ARG A 239 -26.69 -9.28 7.15
C ARG A 239 -26.39 -8.55 5.83
N GLY A 240 -25.66 -7.43 5.89
CA GLY A 240 -25.44 -6.54 4.73
C GLY A 240 -23.97 -6.19 4.44
N GLY A 241 -23.06 -6.42 5.37
CA GLY A 241 -21.61 -6.28 5.15
C GLY A 241 -20.95 -7.65 5.01
N PRO A 242 -19.83 -7.77 4.28
CA PRO A 242 -19.09 -9.02 4.22
C PRO A 242 -18.79 -9.48 5.66
N ALA A 243 -19.35 -10.65 6.00
CA ALA A 243 -19.22 -11.24 7.33
C ALA A 243 -17.80 -11.77 7.51
N PHE A 244 -16.87 -10.87 7.79
CA PHE A 244 -15.53 -11.26 8.21
C PHE A 244 -15.63 -11.68 9.67
N GLY A 245 -15.47 -12.98 9.91
CA GLY A 245 -15.53 -13.57 11.23
C GLY A 245 -14.54 -12.89 12.18
N LEU A 246 -15.07 -12.06 13.07
CA LEU A 246 -14.35 -11.44 14.20
C LEU A 246 -13.81 -12.47 15.21
N GLU A 247 -14.01 -13.76 14.95
CA GLU A 247 -13.59 -14.88 15.80
C GLU A 247 -12.18 -15.38 15.48
N THR A 248 -11.44 -14.71 14.57
CA THR A 248 -10.03 -15.05 14.35
C THR A 248 -9.19 -14.33 15.41
N ASN A 249 -8.57 -15.11 16.31
CA ASN A 249 -7.68 -14.58 17.34
C ASN A 249 -6.48 -13.86 16.68
N PRO A 250 -6.29 -12.55 16.86
CA PRO A 250 -5.24 -11.77 16.16
C PRO A 250 -3.82 -12.28 16.40
N ALA A 251 -3.60 -13.10 17.44
CA ALA A 251 -2.32 -13.74 17.74
C ALA A 251 -1.90 -14.81 16.71
N ASP A 252 -2.87 -15.41 15.99
CA ASP A 252 -2.62 -16.48 15.02
C ASP A 252 -2.51 -15.95 13.57
N LEU A 253 -2.64 -14.64 13.36
CA LEU A 253 -2.62 -14.02 12.04
C LEU A 253 -1.24 -13.41 11.75
N SER A 254 -0.82 -13.48 10.49
CA SER A 254 0.33 -12.68 10.03
C SER A 254 0.06 -11.19 10.29
N THR A 255 1.12 -10.41 10.49
CA THR A 255 1.06 -8.98 10.82
C THR A 255 0.15 -8.20 9.86
N GLU A 256 0.21 -8.51 8.56
CA GLU A 256 -0.61 -7.89 7.52
C GLU A 256 -2.09 -8.23 7.65
N LYS A 257 -2.43 -9.48 7.97
CA LYS A 257 -3.82 -9.90 8.16
C LYS A 257 -4.41 -9.29 9.42
N ALA A 258 -3.64 -9.19 10.50
CA ALA A 258 -4.05 -8.50 11.72
C ALA A 258 -4.33 -7.02 11.45
N ARG A 259 -3.48 -6.35 10.67
CA ARG A 259 -3.68 -4.96 10.25
C ARG A 259 -4.95 -4.79 9.40
N ALA A 260 -5.13 -5.63 8.38
CA ALA A 260 -6.34 -5.62 7.55
C ALA A 260 -7.62 -5.82 8.38
N LEU A 261 -7.60 -6.74 9.34
CA LEU A 261 -8.70 -6.95 10.28
C LEU A 261 -8.96 -5.71 11.15
N GLY A 262 -7.92 -5.02 11.60
CA GLY A 262 -8.04 -3.76 12.34
C GLY A 262 -8.74 -2.65 11.56
N ILE A 263 -8.42 -2.51 10.27
CA ILE A 263 -9.09 -1.57 9.37
C ILE A 263 -10.57 -1.94 9.19
N LEU A 264 -10.87 -3.22 8.92
CA LEU A 264 -12.25 -3.69 8.78
C LEU A 264 -13.09 -3.43 10.04
N ASN A 265 -12.54 -3.71 11.22
CA ASN A 265 -13.21 -3.44 12.50
C ASN A 265 -13.51 -1.96 12.68
N SER A 266 -12.59 -1.11 12.26
CA SER A 266 -12.73 0.33 12.40
C SER A 266 -13.73 0.91 11.39
N VAL A 267 -13.81 0.37 10.17
CA VAL A 267 -14.87 0.69 9.20
C VAL A 267 -16.24 0.27 9.74
N ALA A 268 -16.36 -0.93 10.30
CA ALA A 268 -17.60 -1.37 10.95
C ALA A 268 -17.97 -0.48 12.14
N LYS A 269 -16.97 0.00 12.90
CA LYS A 269 -17.16 0.95 14.00
C LYS A 269 -17.73 2.28 13.50
N LEU A 270 -17.26 2.80 12.36
CA LEU A 270 -17.81 4.00 11.73
C LEU A 270 -19.29 3.82 11.35
N ASP A 271 -19.65 2.69 10.74
CA ASP A 271 -21.04 2.42 10.37
C ASP A 271 -21.96 2.38 11.61
N HIS A 272 -21.52 1.67 12.66
CA HIS A 272 -22.25 1.66 13.92
C HIS A 272 -22.36 3.05 14.58
N TYR A 273 -21.31 3.87 14.53
CA TYR A 273 -21.40 5.26 15.01
C TYR A 273 -22.39 6.08 14.21
N ARG A 274 -22.41 5.93 12.88
CA ARG A 274 -23.40 6.59 12.02
C ARG A 274 -24.81 6.17 12.39
N ILE A 275 -25.06 4.89 12.61
CA ILE A 275 -26.37 4.38 13.03
C ILE A 275 -26.73 4.95 14.42
N ALA A 276 -25.80 4.90 15.37
CA ALA A 276 -26.01 5.41 16.72
C ALA A 276 -26.37 6.90 16.70
N ILE A 277 -25.60 7.73 15.99
CA ILE A 277 -25.82 9.17 15.93
C ILE A 277 -27.17 9.51 15.30
N ASN A 278 -27.58 8.79 14.25
CA ASN A 278 -28.90 8.99 13.63
C ASN A 278 -30.07 8.55 14.51
N LYS A 279 -29.82 7.75 15.56
CA LYS A 279 -30.85 7.29 16.49
C LYS A 279 -30.89 8.10 17.79
N LEU A 280 -29.90 8.96 18.01
CA LEU A 280 -29.78 9.74 19.23
C LEU A 280 -30.42 11.12 19.03
N PRO A 281 -31.28 11.56 19.96
CA PRO A 281 -32.00 12.82 19.86
C PRO A 281 -31.10 14.02 20.22
N PHE A 282 -30.12 14.31 19.36
CA PHE A 282 -29.19 15.42 19.57
C PHE A 282 -29.79 16.79 19.22
N ALA A 283 -30.87 16.81 18.42
CA ALA A 283 -31.57 18.02 18.07
C ALA A 283 -32.60 18.40 19.15
N PRO A 284 -32.82 19.70 19.42
CA PRO A 284 -33.93 20.12 20.26
C PRO A 284 -35.26 19.90 19.51
N PRO A 285 -36.31 19.37 20.19
CA PRO A 285 -37.61 19.07 19.57
C PRO A 285 -38.41 20.33 19.21
N VAL A 286 -38.01 21.50 19.70
CA VAL A 286 -38.64 22.80 19.46
C VAL A 286 -37.61 23.76 18.88
N THR A 287 -37.79 24.16 17.62
CA THR A 287 -36.88 25.06 16.90
C THR A 287 -37.27 26.54 16.99
N ALA A 288 -38.54 26.83 17.31
CA ALA A 288 -39.02 28.19 17.52
C ALA A 288 -38.48 28.79 18.82
N ALA A 289 -38.62 30.11 18.98
CA ALA A 289 -38.24 30.81 20.21
C ALA A 289 -38.97 30.21 21.42
N HIS A 290 -38.19 29.72 22.38
CA HIS A 290 -38.68 29.10 23.60
C HIS A 290 -37.82 29.51 24.79
N ARG A 291 -38.39 29.41 26.00
CA ARG A 291 -37.69 29.65 27.25
C ARG A 291 -37.52 28.33 27.99
N PHE A 292 -36.29 27.99 28.34
CA PHE A 292 -36.03 26.89 29.27
C PHE A 292 -36.56 27.24 30.65
N THR A 293 -37.51 26.47 31.18
CA THR A 293 -38.17 26.76 32.47
C THR A 293 -37.81 25.77 33.57
N SER A 294 -37.39 24.55 33.23
CA SER A 294 -37.02 23.53 34.21
C SER A 294 -36.15 22.44 33.56
N GLY A 295 -35.18 21.92 34.31
CA GLY A 295 -34.31 20.80 33.91
C GLY A 295 -34.69 19.47 34.56
N PHE A 296 -33.98 18.41 34.18
CA PHE A 296 -34.13 17.08 34.78
C PHE A 296 -33.64 17.08 36.24
N GLY A 297 -34.40 16.46 37.15
CA GLY A 297 -34.00 16.33 38.55
C GLY A 297 -35.15 16.45 39.56
N PRO A 298 -34.86 16.36 40.87
CA PRO A 298 -35.87 16.47 41.91
C PRO A 298 -36.42 17.89 42.02
N ARG A 299 -37.75 18.04 42.03
CA ARG A 299 -38.47 19.31 42.21
C ARG A 299 -39.62 19.12 43.19
N TRP A 300 -39.66 19.94 44.24
CA TRP A 300 -40.73 19.92 45.26
C TRP A 300 -41.05 18.51 45.80
N GLY A 301 -40.00 17.71 46.05
CA GLY A 301 -40.13 16.35 46.54
C GLY A 301 -40.52 15.29 45.49
N ARG A 302 -40.65 15.66 44.20
CA ARG A 302 -40.96 14.72 43.10
C ARG A 302 -39.88 14.75 42.03
N MET A 303 -39.58 13.61 41.42
CA MET A 303 -38.60 13.54 40.33
C MET A 303 -39.19 14.10 39.03
N HIS A 304 -38.61 15.18 38.51
CA HIS A 304 -38.89 15.69 37.17
C HIS A 304 -38.08 14.90 36.14
N ARG A 305 -38.76 14.10 35.32
CA ARG A 305 -38.16 13.16 34.35
C ARG A 305 -38.10 13.76 32.95
N GLY A 306 -37.64 14.99 32.82
CA GLY A 306 -37.56 15.66 31.53
C GLY A 306 -37.04 17.08 31.65
N ILE A 307 -37.25 17.85 30.58
CA ILE A 307 -36.98 19.28 30.52
C ILE A 307 -38.26 20.00 30.11
N ASP A 308 -38.46 21.20 30.62
CA ASP A 308 -39.59 22.05 30.26
C ASP A 308 -39.13 23.21 29.39
N LEU A 309 -39.73 23.32 28.21
CA LEU A 309 -39.51 24.41 27.26
C LEU A 309 -40.84 25.17 27.07
N ALA A 310 -40.91 26.41 27.55
CA ALA A 310 -42.08 27.26 27.38
C ALA A 310 -42.04 27.98 26.03
N ALA A 311 -43.04 27.74 25.18
CA ALA A 311 -43.19 28.35 23.86
C ALA A 311 -44.66 28.76 23.61
N PRO A 312 -44.94 29.66 22.64
CA PRO A 312 -46.31 30.01 22.26
C PRO A 312 -47.15 28.79 21.86
N LYS A 313 -48.45 28.85 22.13
CA LYS A 313 -49.39 27.79 21.73
C LYS A 313 -49.38 27.62 20.21
N GLY A 314 -49.34 26.38 19.74
CA GLY A 314 -49.26 26.05 18.30
C GLY A 314 -47.83 25.94 17.75
N THR A 315 -46.80 26.08 18.60
CA THR A 315 -45.41 25.83 18.21
C THR A 315 -45.23 24.37 17.76
N PRO A 316 -44.70 24.10 16.54
CA PRO A 316 -44.45 22.75 16.06
C PRO A 316 -43.44 22.00 16.93
N ILE A 317 -43.72 20.72 17.18
CA ILE A 317 -42.80 19.78 17.83
C ILE A 317 -42.30 18.82 16.76
N LEU A 318 -40.99 18.72 16.61
CA LEU A 318 -40.33 17.90 15.60
C LEU A 318 -39.74 16.64 16.22
N ALA A 319 -39.69 15.56 15.44
CA ALA A 319 -38.92 14.37 15.81
C ALA A 319 -37.42 14.73 15.84
N THR A 320 -36.73 14.19 16.84
CA THR A 320 -35.30 14.43 17.14
C THR A 320 -34.51 13.16 17.02
#